data_AF-A0A2V7JZZ8-F1
#
_entry.id   AF-A0A2V7JZZ8-F1
#
_cell.length_a   1.000
_cell.length_b   1.000
_cell.length_c   1.000
_cell.angle_alpha   90.00
_cell.angle_beta   90.00
_cell.angle_gamma   90.00
#
_symmetry.space_group_name_H-M   'P 1'
#
loop_
_entity.id
_entity.type
_entity.pdbx_description
1 polymer ?
#
loop_
_entity_poly.entity_id
_entity_poly.type
_entity_poly.pdbx_seq_one_letter_code
_entity_poly.pdbx_strand_id
1 'polypeptide(L)'
;METLSFDLLQFLYHLALAILVGGSLVLGTAVAPALFGSAGSRGGAGTLFGSVLARFDGLAVFSVIVLVITSVLKAIGFEVTGTPDARLLLRWVALGVLALSTLYSSAWANPVAR
;
A
#
# COMPACT_ATOMS: atom_id res chain seq x y z
N MET A 1 7.75 4.55 28.31
CA MET A 1 6.67 3.73 27.71
C MET A 1 6.11 4.39 26.45
N GLU A 2 5.82 5.69 26.47
CA GLU A 2 5.30 6.45 25.31
C GLU A 2 6.24 6.48 24.09
N THR A 3 7.56 6.40 24.30
CA THR A 3 8.54 6.39 23.21
C THR A 3 8.52 5.09 22.40
N LEU A 4 8.47 3.94 23.07
CA LEU A 4 8.42 2.63 22.40
C LEU A 4 7.15 2.46 21.57
N SER A 5 5.99 2.89 22.10
CA SER A 5 4.72 2.81 21.38
C SER A 5 4.71 3.73 20.15
N PHE A 6 5.25 4.95 20.27
CA PHE A 6 5.43 5.85 19.15
C PHE A 6 6.34 5.27 18.07
N ASP A 7 7.51 4.74 18.46
CA ASP A 7 8.48 4.15 17.54
C ASP A 7 7.92 2.95 16.79
N LEU A 8 7.18 2.08 17.49
CA LEU A 8 6.52 0.94 16.88
C LEU A 8 5.44 1.37 15.88
N LEU A 9 4.59 2.35 16.24
CA LEU A 9 3.58 2.89 15.33
C LEU A 9 4.23 3.54 14.10
N GLN A 10 5.33 4.27 14.29
CA GLN A 10 6.07 4.88 13.21
C GLN A 10 6.71 3.84 12.30
N PHE A 11 7.31 2.79 12.86
CA PHE A 11 7.87 1.68 12.10
C PHE A 11 6.79 1.00 11.25
N LEU A 12 5.66 0.61 11.86
CA LEU A 12 4.57 -0.06 11.16
C LEU A 12 3.96 0.82 10.05
N TYR A 13 3.80 2.12 10.32
CA TYR A 13 3.33 3.08 9.32
C TYR A 13 4.24 3.14 8.10
N HIS A 14 5.56 3.26 8.29
CA HIS A 14 6.51 3.33 7.18
C HIS A 14 6.70 1.99 6.49
N LEU A 15 6.64 0.88 7.23
CA LEU A 15 6.70 -0.46 6.66
C LEU A 15 5.50 -0.71 5.74
N ALA A 16 4.29 -0.34 6.17
CA ALA A 16 3.08 -0.43 5.36
C ALA A 16 3.20 0.40 4.07
N LEU A 17 3.70 1.63 4.16
CA LEU A 17 3.96 2.47 2.98
C LEU A 17 5.04 1.88 2.07
N ALA A 18 6.12 1.32 2.62
CA ALA A 18 7.19 0.72 1.86
C ALA A 18 6.70 -0.53 1.09
N ILE A 19 5.87 -1.36 1.71
CA ILE A 19 5.27 -2.52 1.04
C ILE A 19 4.29 -2.07 -0.05
N LEU A 20 3.40 -1.12 0.23
CA LEU A 20 2.41 -0.63 -0.73
C LEU A 20 3.06 0.07 -1.93
N VAL A 21 3.81 1.14 -1.67
CA VAL A 21 4.36 2.01 -2.71
C VAL A 21 5.59 1.35 -3.33
N GLY A 22 6.50 0.83 -2.51
CA GLY A 22 7.69 0.15 -3.02
C GLY A 22 7.35 -1.13 -3.77
N GLY A 23 6.44 -1.96 -3.23
CA GLY A 23 6.01 -3.19 -3.89
C GLY A 23 5.30 -2.94 -5.22
N SER A 24 4.38 -1.98 -5.28
CA SER A 24 3.69 -1.63 -6.53
C SER A 24 4.64 -1.07 -7.59
N LEU A 25 5.61 -0.23 -7.21
CA LEU A 25 6.65 0.25 -8.11
C LEU A 25 7.50 -0.90 -8.65
N VAL A 26 8.03 -1.77 -7.78
CA VAL A 26 8.84 -2.93 -8.18
C VAL A 26 8.06 -3.84 -9.14
N LEU A 27 6.77 -4.09 -8.87
CA LEU A 27 5.93 -4.90 -9.74
C LEU A 27 5.75 -4.27 -11.13
N GLY A 28 5.45 -2.97 -11.17
CA GLY A 28 5.19 -2.25 -12.43
C GLY A 28 6.45 -1.99 -13.26
N THR A 29 7.58 -1.66 -12.63
CA THR A 29 8.78 -1.20 -13.34
C THR A 29 9.85 -2.26 -13.52
N ALA A 30 9.86 -3.32 -12.71
CA ALA A 30 10.88 -4.36 -12.78
C ALA A 30 10.29 -5.73 -13.10
N VAL A 31 9.30 -6.18 -12.32
CA VAL A 31 8.77 -7.55 -12.47
C VAL A 31 7.99 -7.70 -13.78
N ALA A 32 7.09 -6.77 -14.11
CA ALA A 32 6.36 -6.86 -15.36
C ALA A 32 7.29 -6.83 -16.58
N PRO A 33 8.21 -5.85 -16.74
CA PRO A 33 9.13 -5.84 -17.88
C PRO A 33 10.03 -7.08 -17.94
N ALA A 34 10.51 -7.58 -16.81
CA ALA A 34 11.31 -8.80 -16.78
C ALA A 34 10.53 -10.01 -17.32
N LEU A 35 9.29 -10.21 -16.85
CA LEU A 35 8.46 -11.34 -17.27
C LEU A 35 8.06 -11.24 -18.75
N PHE A 36 7.63 -10.06 -19.21
CA PHE A 36 7.25 -9.87 -20.61
C PHE A 36 8.45 -9.83 -21.57
N GLY A 37 9.64 -9.47 -21.08
CA GLY A 37 10.89 -9.48 -21.84
C GLY A 37 11.52 -10.86 -21.98
N SER A 38 11.34 -11.76 -21.01
CA SER A 38 11.93 -13.11 -21.03
C SER A 38 10.97 -14.21 -21.49
N ALA A 39 9.67 -13.95 -21.57
CA ALA A 39 8.69 -14.99 -21.90
C ALA A 39 8.60 -15.25 -23.41
N GLY A 40 8.53 -16.54 -23.78
CA GLY A 40 8.27 -16.98 -25.16
C GLY A 40 6.84 -16.71 -25.65
N SER A 41 5.90 -16.36 -24.76
CA SER A 41 4.53 -15.97 -25.12
C SER A 41 3.97 -14.89 -24.18
N ARG A 42 3.27 -13.90 -24.75
CA ARG A 42 2.62 -12.83 -23.98
C ARG A 42 1.52 -13.36 -23.05
N GLY A 43 0.79 -14.39 -23.49
CA GLY A 43 -0.24 -15.03 -22.68
C GLY A 43 0.33 -15.70 -21.44
N GLY A 44 1.44 -16.45 -21.58
CA GLY A 44 2.10 -17.10 -20.44
C GLY A 44 2.67 -16.10 -19.44
N ALA A 45 3.29 -15.02 -19.92
CA ALA A 45 3.77 -13.92 -19.07
C ALA A 45 2.63 -13.27 -18.28
N GLY A 46 1.48 -13.03 -18.93
CA GLY A 46 0.29 -12.47 -18.30
C GLY A 46 -0.25 -13.34 -17.18
N THR A 47 -0.35 -14.66 -17.39
CA THR A 47 -0.81 -15.60 -16.35
C THR A 47 0.13 -15.63 -15.15
N LEU A 48 1.45 -15.67 -15.38
CA LEU A 48 2.44 -15.64 -14.29
C LEU A 48 2.39 -14.32 -13.53
N PHE A 49 2.40 -13.19 -14.22
CA PHE A 49 2.30 -11.88 -13.59
C PHE A 49 1.00 -11.72 -12.81
N GLY A 50 -0.12 -12.20 -13.34
CA GLY A 50 -1.41 -12.23 -12.66
C GLY A 50 -1.37 -13.00 -11.34
N SER A 51 -0.67 -14.15 -11.29
CA SER A 51 -0.49 -14.92 -10.06
C SER A 51 0.34 -14.18 -9.00
N VAL A 52 1.33 -13.39 -9.43
CA VAL A 52 2.14 -12.54 -8.54
C VAL A 52 1.30 -11.38 -8.02
N LEU A 53 0.52 -10.73 -8.90
CA LEU A 53 -0.42 -9.66 -8.54
C LEU A 53 -1.45 -10.13 -7.52
N ALA A 54 -2.02 -11.32 -7.71
CA ALA A 54 -3.01 -11.89 -6.80
C ALA A 54 -2.46 -12.06 -5.37
N ARG A 55 -1.20 -12.48 -5.23
CA ARG A 55 -0.54 -12.61 -3.92
C ARG A 55 -0.20 -11.25 -3.32
N PHE A 56 0.25 -10.32 -4.16
CA PHE A 56 0.54 -8.97 -3.72
C PHE A 56 -0.71 -8.21 -3.29
N ASP A 57 -1.86 -8.47 -3.92
CA ASP A 57 -3.12 -7.81 -3.60
C ASP A 57 -3.53 -8.01 -2.14
N GLY A 58 -3.42 -9.25 -1.63
CA GLY A 58 -3.64 -9.53 -0.22
C GLY A 58 -2.69 -8.76 0.71
N LEU A 59 -1.42 -8.63 0.33
CA LEU A 59 -0.43 -7.84 1.07
C LEU A 59 -0.70 -6.34 1.00
N ALA A 60 -1.18 -5.84 -0.14
CA ALA A 60 -1.52 -4.44 -0.34
C ALA A 60 -2.74 -4.05 0.52
N VAL A 61 -3.80 -4.86 0.52
CA VAL A 61 -4.98 -4.65 1.37
C VAL A 61 -4.60 -4.72 2.86
N PHE A 62 -3.80 -5.72 3.26
CA PHE A 62 -3.30 -5.80 4.64
C PHE A 62 -2.50 -4.54 5.03
N SER A 63 -1.63 -4.06 4.13
CA SER A 63 -0.85 -2.85 4.35
C SER A 63 -1.73 -1.61 4.50
N VAL A 64 -2.83 -1.49 3.73
CA VAL A 64 -3.82 -0.42 3.91
C VAL A 64 -4.44 -0.47 5.30
N ILE A 65 -4.82 -1.66 5.79
CA ILE A 65 -5.39 -1.83 7.13
C ILE A 65 -4.40 -1.36 8.20
N VAL A 66 -3.14 -1.81 8.13
CA VAL A 66 -2.07 -1.39 9.05
C VAL A 66 -1.86 0.12 8.99
N LEU A 67 -1.85 0.71 7.79
CA LEU A 67 -1.69 2.14 7.56
C LEU A 67 -2.83 2.95 8.19
N VAL A 68 -4.07 2.52 8.02
CA VAL A 68 -5.25 3.18 8.62
C VAL A 68 -5.18 3.10 10.13
N ILE A 69 -4.94 1.92 10.71
CA ILE A 69 -4.87 1.72 12.16
C ILE A 69 -3.76 2.61 12.76
N THR A 70 -2.54 2.54 12.20
CA THR A 70 -1.42 3.34 12.69
C THR A 70 -1.67 4.84 12.54
N SER A 71 -2.31 5.28 11.45
CA SER A 71 -2.67 6.69 11.25
C SER A 71 -3.67 7.17 12.30
N VAL A 72 -4.72 6.39 12.58
CA VAL A 72 -5.74 6.74 13.59
C VAL A 72 -5.13 6.77 14.99
N LEU A 73 -4.32 5.77 15.35
CA LEU A 73 -3.64 5.73 16.65
C LEU A 73 -2.70 6.91 16.83
N LYS A 74 -1.98 7.32 15.78
CA LYS A 74 -1.14 8.52 15.81
C LYS A 74 -1.95 9.81 15.94
N ALA A 75 -3.07 9.91 15.23
CA ALA A 75 -3.97 11.05 15.28
C ALA A 75 -4.47 11.33 16.71
N ILE A 76 -4.93 10.27 17.38
CA ILE A 76 -5.54 10.35 18.72
C ILE A 76 -4.48 10.48 19.80
N GLY A 77 -3.38 9.72 19.69
CA GLY A 77 -2.38 9.63 20.76
C GLY A 77 -1.34 10.74 20.77
N PHE A 78 -1.05 11.36 19.61
CA PHE A 78 0.14 12.21 19.47
C PHE A 78 -0.08 13.51 18.69
N GLU A 79 -1.15 13.62 17.88
CA GLU A 79 -1.35 14.75 16.96
C GLU A 79 -2.48 15.71 17.38
N VAL A 80 -3.01 15.59 18.60
CA VAL A 80 -4.00 16.54 19.15
C VAL A 80 -3.31 17.86 19.51
N THR A 81 -2.97 18.64 18.50
CA THR A 81 -2.52 20.03 18.61
C THR A 81 -3.68 20.88 18.13
N GLY A 82 -4.25 21.74 18.98
CA GLY A 82 -5.51 22.48 18.74
C GLY A 82 -5.54 23.48 17.58
N THR A 83 -4.67 23.34 16.58
CA THR A 83 -4.54 24.21 15.41
C THR A 83 -4.61 23.38 14.13
N PRO A 84 -5.52 23.69 13.19
CA PRO A 84 -5.59 22.99 11.91
C PRO A 84 -4.34 23.27 11.07
N ASP A 85 -3.50 22.25 10.88
CA ASP A 85 -2.32 22.30 10.01
C ASP A 85 -2.67 21.77 8.61
N ALA A 86 -2.46 22.60 7.58
CA ALA A 86 -2.66 22.24 6.18
C ALA A 86 -1.85 21.00 5.76
N ARG A 87 -0.67 20.79 6.37
CA ARG A 87 0.16 19.61 6.11
C ARG A 87 -0.51 18.32 6.58
N LEU A 88 -1.16 18.36 7.75
CA LEU A 88 -1.89 17.21 8.26
C LEU A 88 -3.07 16.87 7.36
N LEU A 89 -3.86 17.87 6.96
CA LEU A 89 -4.98 17.70 6.02
C LEU A 89 -4.51 17.08 4.70
N LEU A 90 -3.44 17.61 4.11
CA LEU A 90 -2.91 17.09 2.85
C LEU A 90 -2.45 15.63 2.99
N ARG A 91 -1.80 15.28 4.11
CA ARG A 91 -1.42 13.88 4.40
C ARG A 91 -2.64 12.97 4.46
N TRP A 92 -3.70 13.38 5.16
CA TRP A 92 -4.93 12.59 5.26
C TRP A 92 -5.60 12.37 3.90
N VAL A 93 -5.66 13.41 3.07
CA VAL A 93 -6.18 13.31 1.71
C VAL A 93 -5.33 12.34 0.88
N ALA A 94 -4.00 12.47 0.91
CA ALA A 94 -3.11 11.58 0.17
C ALA A 94 -3.24 10.11 0.60
N LEU A 95 -3.32 9.86 1.91
CA LEU A 95 -3.54 8.51 2.44
C LEU A 95 -4.92 7.96 2.06
N GLY A 96 -5.95 8.81 2.08
CA GLY A 96 -7.30 8.46 1.65
C GLY A 96 -7.33 8.05 0.18
N VAL A 97 -6.71 8.85 -0.71
CA VAL A 97 -6.59 8.52 -2.13
C VAL A 97 -5.83 7.21 -2.32
N LEU A 98 -4.69 7.03 -1.65
CA LEU A 98 -3.90 5.80 -1.72
C LEU A 98 -4.71 4.56 -1.31
N ALA A 99 -5.43 4.64 -0.19
CA ALA A 99 -6.27 3.55 0.31
C ALA A 99 -7.40 3.24 -0.68
N LEU A 100 -8.11 4.25 -1.17
CA LEU A 100 -9.20 4.09 -2.13
C LEU A 100 -8.71 3.51 -3.46
N SER A 101 -7.59 3.99 -3.99
CA SER A 101 -6.98 3.44 -5.21
C SER A 101 -6.56 1.98 -5.03
N THR A 102 -6.01 1.62 -3.87
CA THR A 102 -5.63 0.24 -3.56
C THR A 102 -6.86 -0.67 -3.50
N LEU A 103 -7.90 -0.26 -2.76
CA LEU A 103 -9.14 -1.03 -2.63
C LEU A 103 -9.87 -1.15 -3.96
N TYR A 104 -9.88 -0.09 -4.78
CA TYR A 104 -10.43 -0.13 -6.12
C TYR A 104 -9.67 -1.12 -7.01
N SER A 105 -8.34 -1.09 -6.97
CA SER A 105 -7.49 -2.05 -7.71
C SER A 105 -7.77 -3.49 -7.29
N SER A 106 -7.89 -3.74 -5.99
CA SER A 106 -8.19 -5.07 -5.45
C SER A 106 -9.57 -5.56 -5.89
N ALA A 107 -10.59 -4.71 -5.78
CA ALA A 107 -11.97 -5.09 -6.08
C ALA A 107 -12.27 -5.26 -7.58
N TRP A 108 -11.62 -4.48 -8.45
CA TRP A 108 -12.02 -4.39 -9.87
C TRP A 108 -10.92 -4.72 -10.88
N ALA A 109 -9.64 -4.55 -10.50
CA ALA A 109 -8.51 -4.71 -11.41
C ALA A 109 -7.72 -6.02 -11.17
N ASN A 110 -7.95 -6.71 -10.05
CA ASN A 110 -7.27 -7.97 -9.73
C ASN A 110 -7.85 -9.13 -10.58
N PRO A 111 -7.03 -9.98 -11.24
CA PRO A 111 -7.51 -11.12 -12.01
C PRO A 111 -8.38 -12.11 -11.22
N VAL A 112 -8.24 -12.14 -9.88
CA VAL A 112 -9.03 -13.02 -8.99
C VAL A 112 -10.48 -12.53 -8.82
N ALA A 113 -10.77 -11.25 -9.10
CA ALA A 113 -12.11 -10.69 -8.96
C ALA A 113 -13.06 -11.09 -10.11
N ARG A 114 -12.61 -11.92 -11.07
CA ARG A 114 -13.40 -12.39 -12.23
C ARG A 114 -13.27 -13.89 -12.45
#